data_AF-A0A968XGY2-F1
#
_entry.id   AF-A0A968XGY2-F1
#
_cell.length_a   1.000
_cell.length_b   1.000
_cell.length_c   1.000
_cell.angle_alpha   90.00
_cell.angle_beta   90.00
_cell.angle_gamma   90.00
#
_symmetry.space_group_name_H-M   'P 1'
#
loop_
_entity.id
_entity.type
_entity.pdbx_description
1 polymer ?
#
loop_
_entity_poly.entity_id
_entity_poly.type
_entity_poly.pdbx_seq_one_letter_code
_entity_poly.pdbx_strand_id
1 'polypeptide(L)'
;MWMRVNRAASVSSAVMNAALERLAIYGLNPDIIMPAGLAISQPDSGFLQAEFASADALLRGVQIIIPDEPSLRDALTEGAEIAQIGAAQLAVFYACCVCGAALNLRSGIFAKKKPGVGITTMQWRILGWTALAGLAASLFLALTTYWQYDRAVNRENATALAAAQKAIPQISDAEGALAALDREMIRKGAPGRTFTAPASALFAEIQAEQGVTLRDMRYGANGILSFTIAAPTVDPINRILAVLQQKGYKVTATPRQEASGLTMADISMRTP
;
A
#
# COMPACT_ATOMS: atom_id res chain seq x y z
N MET A 1 39.34 22.36 -12.62
CA MET A 1 39.45 20.91 -12.84
C MET A 1 40.06 20.31 -11.59
N TRP A 2 39.24 19.87 -10.63
CA TRP A 2 39.72 19.32 -9.36
C TRP A 2 40.08 17.84 -9.56
N MET A 3 41.37 17.53 -9.63
CA MET A 3 41.84 16.14 -9.61
C MET A 3 41.38 15.51 -8.28
N ARG A 4 40.46 14.54 -8.36
CA ARG A 4 40.14 13.67 -7.22
C ARG A 4 41.35 12.78 -6.97
N VAL A 5 42.17 13.17 -5.99
CA VAL A 5 43.20 12.27 -5.45
C VAL A 5 42.48 11.22 -4.62
N ASN A 6 42.34 10.01 -5.17
CA ASN A 6 41.82 8.87 -4.42
C ASN A 6 42.88 8.42 -3.41
N ARG A 7 42.63 8.70 -2.13
CA ARG A 7 43.45 8.21 -1.02
C ARG A 7 42.74 7.01 -0.38
N ALA A 8 43.46 5.90 -0.24
CA ALA A 8 42.98 4.73 0.45
C ALA A 8 43.97 4.37 1.56
N ALA A 9 43.45 3.93 2.70
CA ALA A 9 44.25 3.27 3.73
C ALA A 9 43.49 2.05 4.21
N SER A 10 44.24 0.99 4.54
CA SER A 10 43.69 -0.22 5.13
C SER A 10 44.45 -0.54 6.41
N VAL A 11 43.72 -1.09 7.38
CA VAL A 11 44.26 -1.60 8.63
C VAL A 11 43.60 -2.96 8.86
N SER A 12 44.31 -3.88 9.49
CA SER A 12 43.72 -5.17 9.82
C SER A 12 42.54 -4.99 10.79
N SER A 13 41.50 -5.79 10.60
CA SER A 13 40.30 -5.76 11.46
C SER A 13 40.64 -6.08 12.91
N ALA A 14 41.60 -6.98 13.14
CA ALA A 14 42.08 -7.35 14.47
C ALA A 14 42.70 -6.14 15.21
N VAL A 15 43.57 -5.37 14.56
CA VAL A 15 44.18 -4.17 15.16
C VAL A 15 43.14 -3.10 15.42
N MET A 16 42.20 -2.89 14.50
CA MET A 16 41.11 -1.93 14.66
C MET A 16 40.20 -2.29 15.85
N ASN A 17 39.83 -3.57 16.00
CA ASN A 17 39.04 -4.04 17.13
C ASN A 17 39.77 -3.88 18.45
N ALA A 18 41.03 -4.33 18.53
CA ALA A 18 41.83 -4.19 19.74
C ALA A 18 41.99 -2.72 20.17
N ALA A 19 42.17 -1.80 19.20
CA ALA A 19 42.24 -0.37 19.47
C ALA A 19 40.90 0.19 20.00
N LEU A 20 39.77 -0.18 19.37
CA LEU A 20 38.43 0.24 19.80
C LEU A 20 38.05 -0.31 21.18
N GLU A 21 38.38 -1.57 21.46
CA GLU A 21 38.18 -2.19 22.78
C GLU A 21 39.01 -1.48 23.85
N ARG A 22 40.27 -1.17 23.56
CA ARG A 22 41.14 -0.42 24.48
C ARG A 22 40.58 0.97 24.78
N LEU A 23 40.06 1.67 23.77
CA LEU A 23 39.40 2.97 23.98
C LEU A 23 38.10 2.84 24.77
N ALA A 24 37.33 1.77 24.54
CA ALA A 24 36.09 1.50 25.25
C ALA A 24 36.30 1.25 26.75
N ILE A 25 37.43 0.64 27.15
CA ILE A 25 37.81 0.49 28.57
C ILE A 25 37.88 1.85 29.28
N TYR A 26 38.33 2.89 28.58
CA TYR A 26 38.38 4.27 29.10
C TYR A 26 37.08 5.06 28.87
N GLY A 27 36.01 4.42 28.40
CA GLY A 27 34.75 5.08 28.09
C GLY A 27 34.80 5.98 26.84
N LEU A 28 35.87 5.88 26.04
CA LEU A 28 36.05 6.70 24.85
C LEU A 28 35.47 6.02 23.61
N ASN A 29 34.71 6.78 22.82
CA ASN A 29 34.09 6.28 21.60
C ASN A 29 34.34 7.25 20.42
N PRO A 30 35.51 7.16 19.76
CA PRO A 30 36.04 8.21 18.87
C PRO A 30 35.20 8.37 17.60
N ASP A 31 34.71 9.56 17.27
CA ASP A 31 33.95 9.76 16.03
C ASP A 31 34.77 9.58 14.75
N ILE A 32 36.08 9.84 14.84
CA ILE A 32 37.03 9.80 13.72
C ILE A 32 38.24 8.96 14.14
N ILE A 33 38.65 8.04 13.26
CA ILE A 33 39.92 7.31 13.38
C ILE A 33 40.68 7.52 12.08
N MET A 34 41.93 7.96 12.15
CA MET A 34 42.75 8.25 10.98
C MET A 34 44.21 7.83 11.19
N PRO A 35 44.96 7.53 10.12
CA PRO A 35 46.41 7.35 10.19
C PRO A 35 47.11 8.58 10.81
N ALA A 36 48.00 8.36 11.77
CA ALA A 36 48.65 9.44 12.53
C ALA A 36 49.41 10.44 11.63
N GLY A 37 50.14 9.96 10.61
CA GLY A 37 50.86 10.86 9.70
C GLY A 37 49.96 11.74 8.83
N LEU A 38 48.67 11.44 8.67
CA LEU A 38 47.72 12.35 8.02
C LEU A 38 47.30 13.51 8.94
N ALA A 39 47.65 13.46 10.22
CA ALA A 39 47.45 14.59 11.13
C ALA A 39 48.41 15.75 10.82
N ILE A 40 49.49 15.48 10.08
CA ILE A 40 50.49 16.47 9.68
C ILE A 40 50.08 17.03 8.31
N SER A 41 50.13 18.35 8.17
CA SER A 41 49.90 19.01 6.88
C SER A 41 50.86 18.48 5.82
N GLN A 42 50.36 18.38 4.59
CA GLN A 42 51.19 17.96 3.46
C GLN A 42 52.24 19.03 3.16
N PRO A 43 53.55 18.70 3.12
CA PRO A 43 54.56 19.65 2.69
C PRO A 43 54.49 19.89 1.17
N ASP A 44 54.98 21.05 0.75
CA ASP A 44 55.15 21.41 -0.66
C ASP A 44 56.35 20.68 -1.29
N SER A 45 57.42 20.49 -0.53
CA SER A 45 58.62 19.73 -0.91
C SER A 45 59.29 19.07 0.31
N GLY A 46 60.08 18.02 0.07
CA GLY A 46 60.80 17.31 1.13
C GLY A 46 59.90 16.52 2.08
N PHE A 47 60.39 16.32 3.30
CA PHE A 47 59.71 15.57 4.35
C PHE A 47 59.57 16.40 5.63
N LEU A 48 58.43 16.24 6.30
CA LEU A 48 58.22 16.76 7.64
C LEU A 48 58.33 15.63 8.64
N GLN A 49 59.20 15.79 9.63
CA GLN A 49 59.34 14.84 10.74
C GLN A 49 58.50 15.32 11.92
N ALA A 50 57.64 14.46 12.45
CA ALA A 50 56.93 14.73 13.69
C ALA A 50 57.05 13.56 14.66
N GLU A 51 57.28 13.89 15.92
CA GLU A 51 57.31 12.93 17.02
C GLU A 51 55.93 12.87 17.68
N PHE A 52 55.40 11.67 17.84
CA PHE A 52 54.12 11.44 18.50
C PHE A 52 54.38 10.86 19.88
N ALA A 53 53.70 11.36 20.92
CA ALA A 53 54.00 11.04 22.33
C ALA A 53 53.99 9.54 22.73
N SER A 54 53.53 8.65 21.87
CA SER A 54 53.45 7.20 22.12
C SER A 54 53.87 6.33 20.93
N ALA A 55 54.34 6.94 19.84
CA ALA A 55 54.73 6.23 18.63
C ALA A 55 56.09 6.72 18.14
N ASP A 56 56.77 5.88 17.37
CA ASP A 56 57.99 6.27 16.69
C ASP A 56 57.76 7.53 15.83
N ALA A 57 58.81 8.32 15.64
CA ALA A 57 58.73 9.49 14.77
C ALA A 57 58.21 9.08 13.38
N LEU A 58 57.48 9.97 12.74
CA LEU A 58 56.92 9.75 11.40
C LEU A 58 57.43 10.81 10.45
N LEU A 59 57.75 10.39 9.22
CA LEU A 59 58.08 11.26 8.10
C LEU A 59 56.85 11.39 7.19
N ARG A 60 56.36 12.62 7.05
CA ARG A 60 55.29 13.00 6.12
C ARG A 60 55.92 13.63 4.89
N GLY A 61 55.88 12.93 3.75
CA GLY A 61 56.19 13.48 2.44
C GLY A 61 54.95 14.00 1.72
N VAL A 62 55.12 14.42 0.47
CA VAL A 62 54.03 14.95 -0.37
C VAL A 62 52.91 13.92 -0.56
N GLN A 63 53.27 12.66 -0.88
CA GLN A 63 52.29 11.60 -1.17
C GLN A 63 52.44 10.35 -0.28
N ILE A 64 53.44 10.31 0.60
CA ILE A 64 53.76 9.14 1.41
C ILE A 64 53.91 9.49 2.90
N ILE A 65 53.66 8.51 3.76
CA ILE A 65 53.92 8.56 5.20
C ILE A 65 54.76 7.34 5.50
N ILE A 66 55.88 7.54 6.19
CA ILE A 66 56.85 6.49 6.47
C ILE A 66 57.20 6.56 7.97
N PRO A 67 57.35 5.43 8.67
CA PRO A 67 58.00 5.43 9.98
C PRO A 67 59.42 5.93 9.86
N ASP A 68 59.85 6.69 10.84
CA ASP A 68 61.17 7.31 10.86
C ASP A 68 62.24 6.36 11.42
N GLU A 69 62.36 5.21 10.79
CA GLU A 69 63.39 4.22 11.10
C GLU A 69 64.68 4.55 10.33
N PRO A 70 65.87 4.57 10.96
CA PRO A 70 67.12 4.95 10.28
C PRO A 70 67.39 4.17 8.99
N SER A 71 67.09 2.86 8.99
CA SER A 71 67.28 1.96 7.84
C SER A 71 66.38 2.33 6.65
N LEU A 72 65.15 2.78 6.91
CA LEU A 72 64.15 3.15 5.89
C LEU A 72 64.26 4.62 5.48
N ARG A 73 64.70 5.48 6.40
CA ARG A 73 64.86 6.92 6.15
C ARG A 73 65.80 7.16 4.99
N ASP A 74 67.00 6.59 5.03
CA ASP A 74 68.02 6.86 4.01
C ASP A 74 67.60 6.28 2.66
N ALA A 75 66.94 5.11 2.67
CA ALA A 75 66.48 4.44 1.47
C ALA A 75 65.29 5.13 0.78
N LEU A 76 64.41 5.80 1.54
CA LEU A 76 63.15 6.36 1.02
C LEU A 76 63.16 7.89 0.88
N THR A 77 64.06 8.58 1.58
CA THR A 77 64.22 10.03 1.43
C THR A 77 65.24 10.41 0.38
N GLU A 78 66.15 9.50 -0.01
CA GLU A 78 67.23 9.76 -1.00
C GLU A 78 68.03 11.05 -0.70
N GLY A 79 68.14 11.43 0.58
CA GLY A 79 68.81 12.67 1.01
C GLY A 79 67.97 13.94 0.86
N ALA A 80 66.67 13.83 0.62
CA ALA A 80 65.74 14.96 0.63
C ALA A 80 65.74 15.69 1.98
N GLU A 81 65.46 17.00 1.95
CA GLU A 81 65.41 17.82 3.15
C GLU A 81 64.31 17.35 4.12
N ILE A 82 64.70 17.13 5.37
CA ILE A 82 63.80 16.73 6.46
C ILE A 82 63.69 17.90 7.44
N ALA A 83 62.53 18.54 7.49
CA ALA A 83 62.24 19.60 8.45
C ALA A 83 61.53 19.02 9.68
N GLN A 84 62.07 19.28 10.87
CA GLN A 84 61.49 18.80 12.12
C GLN A 84 60.39 19.74 12.62
N ILE A 85 59.22 19.18 12.92
CA ILE A 85 58.08 19.90 13.48
C ILE A 85 58.18 19.87 15.01
N GLY A 86 58.17 21.04 15.63
CA GLY A 86 58.08 21.17 17.09
C GLY A 86 56.66 20.92 17.63
N ALA A 87 56.56 20.57 18.91
CA ALA A 87 55.29 20.21 19.57
C ALA A 87 54.18 21.29 19.43
N ALA A 88 54.54 22.57 19.43
CA ALA A 88 53.59 23.67 19.27
C ALA A 88 52.93 23.69 17.88
N GLN A 89 53.70 23.42 16.81
CA GLN A 89 53.17 23.33 15.45
C GLN A 89 52.32 22.08 15.26
N LEU A 90 52.71 20.96 15.87
CA LEU A 90 51.96 19.71 15.83
C LEU A 90 50.55 19.88 16.47
N ALA A 91 50.46 20.63 17.57
CA ALA A 91 49.17 20.95 18.20
C ALA A 91 48.23 21.74 17.27
N VAL A 92 48.76 22.66 16.47
CA VAL A 92 47.98 23.40 15.45
C VAL A 92 47.47 22.44 14.39
N PHE A 93 48.30 21.52 13.91
CA PHE A 93 47.88 20.54 12.91
C PHE A 93 46.81 19.57 13.42
N TYR A 94 46.88 19.14 14.68
CA TYR A 94 45.80 18.36 15.30
C TYR A 94 44.47 19.11 15.31
N ALA A 95 44.48 20.39 15.70
CA ALA A 95 43.27 21.20 15.73
C ALA A 95 42.65 21.34 14.32
N CYS A 96 43.46 21.54 13.29
CA CYS A 96 42.99 21.61 11.90
C CYS A 96 42.40 20.29 11.42
N CYS A 97 42.96 19.15 11.83
CA CYS A 97 42.49 17.83 11.38
C CYS A 97 41.11 17.45 11.91
N VAL A 98 40.74 17.90 13.11
CA VAL A 98 39.40 17.63 13.68
C VAL A 98 38.29 18.23 12.82
N CYS A 99 38.53 19.40 12.19
CA CYS A 99 37.53 20.10 11.38
C CYS A 99 37.31 19.48 9.99
N GLY A 100 38.20 18.59 9.52
CA GLY A 100 38.19 18.15 8.12
C GLY A 100 39.11 16.98 7.84
N ALA A 101 38.99 15.90 8.63
CA ALA A 101 39.82 14.70 8.46
C ALA A 101 39.67 14.15 7.04
N ALA A 102 40.76 14.18 6.27
CA ALA A 102 40.78 13.77 4.87
C ALA A 102 40.43 12.29 4.68
N LEU A 103 40.65 11.46 5.70
CA LEU A 103 40.36 10.03 5.68
C LEU A 103 39.87 9.57 7.05
N ASN A 104 38.72 8.89 7.08
CA ASN A 104 38.16 8.29 8.29
C ASN A 104 38.05 6.76 8.14
N LEU A 105 38.86 6.04 8.91
CA LEU A 105 38.84 4.57 9.02
C LEU A 105 37.60 4.05 9.77
N ARG A 106 36.86 4.93 10.46
CA ARG A 106 35.61 4.60 11.13
C ARG A 106 34.44 4.52 10.14
N SER A 107 34.57 3.65 9.15
CA SER A 107 33.62 3.44 8.06
C SER A 107 33.30 1.94 7.88
N GLY A 108 32.27 1.64 7.06
CA GLY A 108 31.85 0.27 6.78
C GLY A 108 31.47 -0.50 8.05
N ILE A 109 32.09 -1.66 8.27
CA ILE A 109 31.86 -2.53 9.43
C ILE A 109 32.24 -1.86 10.77
N PHE A 110 33.10 -0.85 10.75
CA PHE A 110 33.54 -0.10 11.93
C PHE A 110 32.83 1.25 12.07
N ALA A 111 31.83 1.53 11.23
CA ALA A 111 31.06 2.77 11.32
C ALA A 111 30.41 2.91 12.70
N LYS A 112 30.49 4.12 13.29
CA LYS A 112 29.74 4.41 14.52
C LYS A 112 28.26 4.21 14.24
N LYS A 113 27.61 3.32 15.00
CA LYS A 113 26.15 3.23 15.03
C LYS A 113 25.64 4.57 15.54
N LYS A 114 25.24 5.46 14.62
CA LYS A 114 24.54 6.67 15.01
C LYS A 114 23.24 6.20 15.66
N PRO A 115 22.89 6.65 16.88
CA PRO A 115 21.53 6.50 17.33
C PRO A 115 20.67 7.08 16.21
N GLY A 116 19.74 6.28 15.68
CA GLY A 116 18.98 6.62 14.48
C GLY A 116 18.52 8.06 14.59
N VAL A 117 18.75 8.86 13.55
CA VAL A 117 18.39 10.29 13.51
C VAL A 117 16.95 10.38 14.00
N GLY A 118 16.77 10.77 15.26
CA GLY A 118 15.47 10.80 15.88
C GLY A 118 14.65 11.76 15.06
N ILE A 119 13.47 11.32 14.62
CA ILE A 119 12.57 12.18 13.85
C ILE A 119 12.34 13.45 14.67
N THR A 120 12.83 14.57 14.17
CA THR A 120 12.74 15.85 14.86
C THR A 120 11.26 16.19 15.05
N THR A 121 10.89 16.89 16.12
CA THR A 121 9.51 17.33 16.37
C THR A 121 8.89 18.08 15.18
N MET A 122 9.72 18.79 14.40
CA MET A 122 9.33 19.44 13.15
C MET A 122 8.92 18.45 12.07
N GLN A 123 9.64 17.33 11.91
CA GLN A 123 9.30 16.28 10.95
C GLN A 123 8.00 15.57 11.35
N TRP A 124 7.76 15.36 12.64
CA TRP A 124 6.48 14.85 13.14
C TRP A 124 5.31 15.79 12.83
N ARG A 125 5.50 17.11 12.99
CA ARG A 125 4.47 18.09 12.61
C ARG A 125 4.17 18.01 11.12
N ILE A 126 5.19 18.00 10.27
CA ILE A 126 5.02 17.91 8.82
C ILE A 126 4.27 16.62 8.45
N LEU A 127 4.65 15.49 9.05
CA LEU A 127 3.99 14.20 8.83
C LEU A 127 2.51 14.22 9.26
N GLY A 128 2.20 14.88 10.38
CA GLY A 128 0.82 15.06 10.84
C GLY A 128 -0.01 15.90 9.87
N TRP A 129 0.54 17.01 9.37
CA TRP A 129 -0.15 17.87 8.41
C TRP A 129 -0.36 17.19 7.05
N THR A 130 0.62 16.43 6.56
CA THR A 130 0.47 15.70 5.30
C THR A 130 -0.56 14.59 5.42
N ALA A 131 -0.60 13.86 6.54
CA ALA A 131 -1.63 12.86 6.80
C ALA A 131 -3.03 13.48 6.89
N LEU A 132 -3.18 14.60 7.60
CA LEU A 132 -4.45 15.32 7.73
C LEU A 132 -4.94 15.84 6.37
N ALA A 133 -4.05 16.41 5.57
CA ALA A 133 -4.36 16.90 4.23
C ALA A 133 -4.82 15.75 3.31
N GLY A 134 -4.15 14.60 3.39
CA GLY A 134 -4.56 13.40 2.64
C GLY A 134 -5.97 12.94 3.02
N LEU A 135 -6.27 12.88 4.32
CA LEU A 135 -7.60 12.48 4.82
C LEU A 135 -8.68 13.48 4.39
N ALA A 136 -8.41 14.78 4.50
CA ALA A 136 -9.32 15.83 4.05
C ALA A 136 -9.59 15.74 2.53
N ALA A 137 -8.57 15.46 1.73
CA ALA A 137 -8.71 15.27 0.29
C ALA A 137 -9.59 14.04 -0.05
N SER A 138 -9.36 12.91 0.62
CA SER A 138 -10.20 11.71 0.47
C SER A 138 -11.66 11.97 0.84
N LEU A 139 -11.91 12.69 1.94
CA LEU A 139 -13.27 13.04 2.36
C LEU A 139 -13.94 13.97 1.34
N PHE A 140 -13.22 14.95 0.82
CA PHE A 140 -13.72 15.88 -0.20
C PHE A 140 -14.11 15.16 -1.50
N LEU A 141 -13.30 14.18 -1.93
CA LEU A 141 -13.62 13.29 -3.05
C LEU A 141 -14.91 12.48 -2.81
N ALA A 142 -15.11 11.96 -1.59
CA ALA A 142 -16.33 11.24 -1.25
C ALA A 142 -17.58 12.14 -1.27
N LEU A 143 -17.48 13.36 -0.73
CA LEU A 143 -18.58 14.34 -0.75
C LEU A 143 -18.94 14.77 -2.17
N THR A 144 -17.96 15.08 -3.00
CA THR A 144 -18.19 15.50 -4.39
C THR A 144 -18.81 14.39 -5.23
N THR A 145 -18.41 13.14 -5.04
CA THR A 145 -19.04 11.99 -5.72
C THR A 145 -20.47 11.77 -5.24
N TYR A 146 -20.74 11.84 -3.93
CA TYR A 146 -22.10 11.75 -3.38
C TYR A 146 -23.04 12.80 -3.98
N TRP A 147 -22.62 14.06 -4.02
CA TRP A 147 -23.42 15.16 -4.57
C TRP A 147 -23.70 15.01 -6.07
N GLN A 148 -22.77 14.43 -6.82
CA GLN A 148 -22.98 14.15 -8.25
C GLN A 148 -24.00 13.04 -8.47
N TYR A 149 -23.92 11.96 -7.67
CA TYR A 149 -24.89 10.86 -7.77
C TYR A 149 -26.30 11.30 -7.40
N ASP A 150 -26.48 12.10 -6.35
CA ASP A 150 -27.79 12.64 -5.96
C ASP A 150 -28.41 13.47 -7.11
N ARG A 151 -27.61 14.32 -7.77
CA ARG A 151 -28.09 15.08 -8.93
C ARG A 151 -28.40 14.22 -10.16
N ALA A 152 -27.65 13.15 -10.38
CA ALA A 152 -27.89 12.22 -11.48
C ALA A 152 -29.22 11.47 -11.27
N VAL A 153 -29.42 10.92 -10.07
CA VAL A 153 -30.66 10.20 -9.69
C VAL A 153 -31.86 11.14 -9.74
N ASN A 154 -31.74 12.36 -9.22
CA ASN A 154 -32.84 13.33 -9.24
C ASN A 154 -33.23 13.76 -10.66
N ARG A 155 -32.28 13.83 -11.60
CA ARG A 155 -32.57 14.10 -13.01
C ARG A 155 -33.29 12.93 -13.68
N GLU A 156 -32.83 11.71 -13.45
CA GLU A 156 -33.49 10.52 -13.99
C GLU A 156 -34.90 10.35 -13.42
N ASN A 157 -35.08 10.54 -12.11
CA ASN A 157 -36.39 10.53 -11.46
C ASN A 157 -37.32 11.61 -12.02
N ALA A 158 -36.83 12.82 -12.27
CA ALA A 158 -37.62 13.88 -12.89
C ALA A 158 -38.06 13.53 -14.32
N THR A 159 -37.19 12.88 -15.10
CA THR A 159 -37.55 12.42 -16.46
C THR A 159 -38.53 11.26 -16.44
N ALA A 160 -38.38 10.32 -15.50
CA ALA A 160 -39.29 9.20 -15.31
C ALA A 160 -40.67 9.68 -14.85
N LEU A 161 -40.71 10.66 -13.94
CA LEU A 161 -41.93 11.31 -13.47
C LEU A 161 -42.63 12.08 -14.59
N ALA A 162 -41.89 12.83 -15.41
CA ALA A 162 -42.43 13.52 -16.58
C ALA A 162 -42.98 12.54 -17.65
N ALA A 163 -42.36 11.38 -17.82
CA ALA A 163 -42.87 10.32 -18.70
C ALA A 163 -44.13 9.67 -18.13
N ALA A 164 -44.19 9.41 -16.82
CA ALA A 164 -45.36 8.85 -16.14
C ALA A 164 -46.55 9.81 -16.14
N GLN A 165 -46.31 11.12 -15.94
CA GLN A 165 -47.35 12.16 -15.97
C GLN A 165 -48.02 12.29 -17.35
N LYS A 166 -47.32 11.99 -18.45
CA LYS A 166 -47.93 11.95 -19.79
C LYS A 166 -48.95 10.83 -19.95
N ALA A 167 -48.82 9.73 -19.20
CA ALA A 167 -49.75 8.60 -19.24
C ALA A 167 -50.90 8.75 -18.22
N ILE A 168 -50.63 9.34 -17.03
CA ILE A 168 -51.62 9.56 -15.98
C ILE A 168 -51.35 10.93 -15.31
N PRO A 169 -52.20 11.96 -15.53
CA PRO A 169 -51.93 13.34 -15.10
C PRO A 169 -52.09 13.61 -13.57
N GLN A 170 -52.40 12.59 -12.76
CA GLN A 170 -52.56 12.72 -11.30
C GLN A 170 -51.37 12.16 -10.48
N ILE A 171 -50.24 11.82 -11.12
CA ILE A 171 -49.07 11.27 -10.42
C ILE A 171 -48.09 12.39 -10.04
N SER A 172 -47.85 12.53 -8.73
CA SER A 172 -46.95 13.55 -8.14
C SER A 172 -45.65 12.97 -7.55
N ASP A 173 -45.43 11.65 -7.59
CA ASP A 173 -44.23 11.01 -7.05
C ASP A 173 -43.76 9.85 -7.93
N ALA A 174 -42.44 9.73 -8.14
CA ALA A 174 -41.81 8.78 -9.05
C ALA A 174 -41.83 7.36 -8.49
N GLU A 175 -41.67 7.23 -7.17
CA GLU A 175 -41.69 5.96 -6.45
C GLU A 175 -43.11 5.35 -6.44
N GLY A 176 -44.15 6.20 -6.40
CA GLY A 176 -45.55 5.80 -6.49
C GLY A 176 -46.09 5.64 -7.92
N ALA A 177 -45.35 6.08 -8.93
CA ALA A 177 -45.81 6.11 -10.33
C ALA A 177 -46.09 4.72 -10.89
N LEU A 178 -45.17 3.77 -10.66
CA LEU A 178 -45.31 2.37 -11.09
C LEU A 178 -46.54 1.71 -10.45
N ALA A 179 -46.70 1.87 -9.14
CA ALA A 179 -47.82 1.30 -8.40
C ALA A 179 -49.17 1.94 -8.78
N ALA A 180 -49.20 3.21 -9.19
CA ALA A 180 -50.39 3.88 -9.70
C ALA A 180 -50.73 3.45 -11.12
N LEU A 181 -49.71 3.27 -11.98
CA LEU A 181 -49.87 2.80 -13.36
C LEU A 181 -50.42 1.37 -13.40
N ASP A 182 -49.89 0.48 -12.56
CA ASP A 182 -50.37 -0.90 -12.44
C ASP A 182 -51.83 -0.97 -11.98
N ARG A 183 -52.20 -0.15 -10.99
CA ARG A 183 -53.60 -0.07 -10.51
C ARG A 183 -54.56 0.41 -11.59
N GLU A 184 -54.15 1.37 -12.41
CA GLU A 184 -54.98 1.88 -13.52
C GLU A 184 -55.07 0.88 -14.69
N MET A 185 -54.00 0.13 -14.96
CA MET A 185 -53.98 -0.93 -15.97
C MET A 185 -54.89 -2.10 -15.58
N ILE A 186 -54.86 -2.51 -14.31
CA ILE A 186 -55.80 -3.51 -13.74
C ILE A 186 -57.24 -3.00 -13.85
N ARG A 187 -57.49 -1.72 -13.54
CA ARG A 187 -58.83 -1.10 -13.65
C ARG A 187 -59.34 -1.06 -15.08
N LYS A 188 -58.46 -0.90 -16.07
CA LYS A 188 -58.79 -0.92 -17.51
C LYS A 188 -58.97 -2.33 -18.07
N GLY A 189 -58.90 -3.38 -17.25
CA GLY A 189 -59.14 -4.76 -17.68
C GLY A 189 -58.07 -5.29 -18.64
N ALA A 190 -56.89 -4.67 -18.66
CA ALA A 190 -55.72 -5.20 -19.36
C ALA A 190 -54.96 -6.08 -18.35
N PRO A 191 -55.15 -7.42 -18.34
CA PRO A 191 -54.37 -8.30 -17.47
C PRO A 191 -52.90 -8.07 -17.80
N GLY A 192 -52.10 -7.78 -16.77
CA GLY A 192 -50.70 -7.41 -16.89
C GLY A 192 -49.97 -8.41 -17.79
N ARG A 193 -49.62 -7.99 -19.02
CA ARG A 193 -48.81 -8.76 -19.97
C ARG A 193 -47.34 -8.79 -19.54
N THR A 194 -47.06 -8.55 -18.27
CA THR A 194 -45.73 -8.35 -17.71
C THR A 194 -45.32 -9.62 -16.97
N PHE A 195 -44.46 -10.39 -17.62
CA PHE A 195 -43.72 -11.53 -17.06
C PHE A 195 -43.10 -11.22 -15.67
N THR A 196 -42.71 -9.97 -15.45
CA THR A 196 -41.92 -9.51 -14.31
C THR A 196 -42.60 -9.74 -12.95
N ALA A 197 -43.91 -9.60 -12.84
CA ALA A 197 -44.63 -9.75 -11.56
C ALA A 197 -44.72 -11.21 -11.09
N PRO A 198 -45.18 -12.19 -11.89
CA PRO A 198 -45.15 -13.59 -11.49
C PRO A 198 -43.74 -14.17 -11.41
N ALA A 199 -42.80 -13.70 -12.25
CA ALA A 199 -41.42 -14.17 -12.21
C ALA A 199 -40.70 -13.76 -10.92
N SER A 200 -40.88 -12.52 -10.44
CA SER A 200 -40.23 -12.04 -9.20
C SER A 200 -40.76 -12.77 -7.97
N ALA A 201 -42.07 -13.05 -7.91
CA ALA A 201 -42.68 -13.83 -6.85
C ALA A 201 -42.14 -15.27 -6.81
N LEU A 202 -41.95 -15.91 -7.98
CA LEU A 202 -41.39 -17.25 -8.07
C LEU A 202 -39.89 -17.28 -7.68
N PHE A 203 -39.09 -16.33 -8.15
CA PHE A 203 -37.67 -16.26 -7.83
C PHE A 203 -37.41 -15.99 -6.33
N ALA A 204 -38.23 -15.16 -5.68
CA ALA A 204 -38.12 -14.91 -4.24
C ALA A 204 -38.36 -16.17 -3.41
N GLU A 205 -39.31 -17.02 -3.81
CA GLU A 205 -39.61 -18.27 -3.10
C GLU A 205 -38.57 -19.37 -3.38
N ILE A 206 -38.07 -19.49 -4.62
CA ILE A 206 -36.98 -20.42 -4.93
C ILE A 206 -35.71 -20.05 -4.16
N GLN A 207 -35.43 -18.76 -3.97
CA GLN A 207 -34.28 -18.31 -3.20
C GLN A 207 -34.42 -18.58 -1.69
N ALA A 208 -35.65 -18.69 -1.18
CA ALA A 208 -35.93 -18.98 0.22
C ALA A 208 -35.76 -20.48 0.57
N GLU A 209 -35.88 -21.39 -0.41
CA GLU A 209 -35.75 -22.84 -0.19
C GLU A 209 -34.46 -23.43 -0.79
N GLN A 210 -33.58 -23.96 0.07
CA GLN A 210 -32.36 -24.64 -0.36
C GLN A 210 -32.66 -26.04 -0.91
N GLY A 211 -32.11 -26.38 -2.08
CA GLY A 211 -32.20 -27.72 -2.68
C GLY A 211 -33.21 -27.86 -3.83
N VAL A 212 -33.77 -26.75 -4.31
CA VAL A 212 -34.72 -26.72 -5.42
C VAL A 212 -34.04 -26.10 -6.64
N THR A 213 -34.06 -26.79 -7.79
CA THR A 213 -33.48 -26.30 -9.04
C THR A 213 -34.56 -26.08 -10.09
N LEU A 214 -34.57 -24.89 -10.67
CA LEU A 214 -35.43 -24.53 -11.79
C LEU A 214 -34.76 -25.01 -13.08
N ARG A 215 -35.42 -25.90 -13.82
CA ARG A 215 -34.86 -26.44 -15.08
C ARG A 215 -35.32 -25.71 -16.32
N ASP A 216 -36.60 -25.34 -16.35
CA ASP A 216 -37.19 -24.63 -17.49
C ASP A 216 -38.26 -23.66 -16.99
N MET A 217 -38.34 -22.51 -17.66
CA MET A 217 -39.33 -21.48 -17.41
C MET A 217 -39.78 -20.89 -18.73
N ARG A 218 -41.07 -21.02 -19.03
CA ARG A 218 -41.65 -20.52 -20.27
C ARG A 218 -42.89 -19.69 -19.96
N TYR A 219 -42.89 -18.46 -20.46
CA TYR A 219 -44.04 -17.57 -20.41
C TYR A 219 -44.73 -17.56 -21.77
N GLY A 220 -45.95 -18.10 -21.83
CA GLY A 220 -46.72 -18.14 -23.05
C GLY A 220 -47.43 -16.81 -23.33
N ALA A 221 -47.68 -16.52 -24.61
CA ALA A 221 -48.49 -15.36 -25.05
C ALA A 221 -49.93 -15.36 -24.51
N ASN A 222 -50.35 -16.45 -23.88
CA ASN A 222 -51.61 -16.64 -23.16
C ASN A 222 -51.56 -16.17 -21.69
N GLY A 223 -50.45 -15.59 -21.22
CA GLY A 223 -50.31 -15.06 -19.87
C GLY A 223 -50.09 -16.13 -18.79
N ILE A 224 -49.73 -17.36 -19.18
CA ILE A 224 -49.47 -18.47 -18.26
C ILE A 224 -47.96 -18.66 -18.12
N LEU A 225 -47.49 -18.67 -16.88
CA LEU A 225 -46.11 -19.04 -16.56
C LEU A 225 -46.07 -20.56 -16.33
N SER A 226 -45.35 -21.28 -17.20
CA SER A 226 -45.09 -22.72 -17.05
C SER A 226 -43.65 -22.88 -16.57
N PHE A 227 -43.43 -23.63 -15.50
CA PHE A 227 -42.09 -23.84 -14.96
C PHE A 227 -41.92 -25.29 -14.49
N THR A 228 -40.73 -25.84 -14.72
CA THR A 228 -40.36 -27.18 -14.27
C THR A 228 -39.36 -27.10 -13.14
N ILE A 229 -39.74 -27.62 -11.98
CA ILE A 229 -38.90 -27.67 -10.78
C ILE A 229 -38.44 -29.11 -10.54
N ALA A 230 -37.16 -29.28 -10.23
CA ALA A 230 -36.56 -30.53 -9.79
C ALA A 230 -36.04 -30.39 -8.36
N ALA A 231 -36.45 -31.31 -7.48
CA ALA A 231 -36.02 -31.40 -6.09
C ALA A 231 -35.68 -32.86 -5.72
N PRO A 232 -34.78 -33.10 -4.75
CA PRO A 232 -34.39 -34.45 -4.35
C PRO A 232 -35.50 -35.24 -3.63
N THR A 233 -36.50 -34.55 -3.08
CA THR A 233 -37.70 -35.13 -2.43
C THR A 233 -38.95 -34.33 -2.84
N VAL A 234 -40.14 -34.89 -2.61
CA VAL A 234 -41.43 -34.27 -3.03
C VAL A 234 -41.89 -33.17 -2.05
N ASP A 235 -41.41 -33.19 -0.81
CA ASP A 235 -41.85 -32.27 0.24
C ASP A 235 -41.57 -30.78 -0.05
N PRO A 236 -40.40 -30.37 -0.61
CA PRO A 236 -40.15 -28.98 -0.99
C PRO A 236 -41.09 -28.48 -2.10
N ILE A 237 -41.39 -29.34 -3.08
CA ILE A 237 -42.29 -28.99 -4.20
C ILE A 237 -43.70 -28.67 -3.69
N ASN A 238 -44.20 -29.45 -2.72
CA ASN A 238 -45.52 -29.23 -2.14
C ASN A 238 -45.60 -27.96 -1.28
N ARG A 239 -44.52 -27.56 -0.60
CA ARG A 239 -44.47 -26.30 0.17
C ARG A 239 -44.54 -25.08 -0.73
N ILE A 240 -43.76 -25.07 -1.81
CA ILE A 240 -43.78 -23.99 -2.82
C ILE A 240 -45.19 -23.87 -3.43
N LEU A 241 -45.82 -25.00 -3.79
CA LEU A 241 -47.18 -25.01 -4.33
C LEU A 241 -48.21 -24.44 -3.34
N ALA A 242 -48.10 -24.78 -2.04
CA ALA A 242 -49.02 -24.29 -1.02
C ALA A 242 -48.89 -22.78 -0.80
N VAL A 243 -47.67 -22.24 -0.75
CA VAL A 243 -47.41 -20.79 -0.61
C VAL A 243 -47.95 -20.02 -1.81
N LEU A 244 -47.76 -20.55 -3.02
CA LEU A 244 -48.25 -19.92 -4.24
C LEU A 244 -49.79 -19.95 -4.35
N GLN A 245 -50.44 -21.02 -3.90
CA GLN A 245 -51.91 -21.07 -3.82
C GLN A 245 -52.47 -20.12 -2.76
N GLN A 246 -51.81 -19.99 -1.61
CA GLN A 246 -52.20 -19.03 -0.56
C GLN A 246 -52.12 -17.57 -1.03
N LYS A 247 -51.22 -17.26 -1.97
CA LYS A 247 -51.10 -15.95 -2.62
C LYS A 247 -52.12 -15.71 -3.74
N GLY A 248 -53.09 -16.61 -3.94
CA GLY A 248 -54.21 -16.44 -4.87
C GLY A 248 -53.94 -16.88 -6.31
N TYR A 249 -52.80 -17.51 -6.59
CA TYR A 249 -52.46 -18.01 -7.92
C TYR A 249 -53.16 -19.33 -8.20
N LYS A 250 -53.77 -19.48 -9.38
CA LYS A 250 -54.32 -20.77 -9.83
C LYS A 250 -53.17 -21.62 -10.37
N VAL A 251 -52.85 -22.70 -9.67
CA VAL A 251 -51.71 -23.57 -9.98
C VAL A 251 -52.20 -24.97 -10.33
N THR A 252 -51.84 -25.47 -11.51
CA THR A 252 -52.08 -26.86 -11.94
C THR A 252 -50.73 -27.55 -12.11
N ALA A 253 -50.47 -28.59 -11.32
CA ALA A 253 -49.23 -29.36 -11.34
C ALA A 253 -49.49 -30.79 -11.86
N THR A 254 -48.69 -31.25 -12.83
CA THR A 254 -48.69 -32.65 -13.28
C THR A 254 -47.36 -33.31 -12.88
N PRO A 255 -47.35 -34.26 -11.93
CA PRO A 255 -46.12 -34.93 -11.52
C PRO A 255 -45.63 -35.91 -12.60
N ARG A 256 -44.33 -35.89 -12.90
CA ARG A 256 -43.67 -36.83 -13.82
C ARG A 256 -42.34 -37.29 -13.20
N GLN A 257 -42.14 -38.60 -13.05
CA GLN A 257 -40.85 -39.17 -12.59
C GLN A 257 -39.94 -39.46 -13.78
N GLU A 258 -38.68 -39.06 -13.69
CA GLU A 258 -37.65 -39.32 -14.71
C GLU A 258 -36.78 -40.54 -14.29
N ALA A 259 -36.21 -41.26 -15.25
CA ALA A 259 -35.48 -42.53 -15.02
C ALA A 259 -34.16 -42.40 -14.23
N SER A 260 -33.80 -41.19 -13.77
CA SER A 260 -32.61 -40.88 -12.98
C SER A 260 -32.87 -40.85 -11.46
N GLY A 261 -34.10 -41.14 -11.00
CA GLY A 261 -34.47 -41.14 -9.59
C GLY A 261 -34.82 -39.76 -9.00
N LEU A 262 -34.92 -38.72 -9.83
CA LEU A 262 -35.37 -37.38 -9.44
C LEU A 262 -36.87 -37.20 -9.73
N THR A 263 -37.60 -36.60 -8.78
CA THR A 263 -39.03 -36.28 -8.97
C THR A 263 -39.15 -34.91 -9.64
N MET A 264 -39.87 -34.84 -10.76
CA MET A 264 -40.16 -33.59 -11.47
C MET A 264 -41.65 -33.26 -11.38
N ALA A 265 -41.96 -31.98 -11.27
CA ALA A 265 -43.31 -31.46 -11.40
C ALA A 265 -43.33 -30.39 -12.48
N ASP A 266 -44.18 -30.59 -13.49
CA ASP A 266 -44.51 -29.55 -14.46
C ASP A 266 -45.66 -28.73 -13.89
N ILE A 267 -45.41 -27.45 -13.61
CA ILE A 267 -46.32 -26.58 -12.88
C ILE A 267 -46.70 -25.40 -13.78
N SER A 268 -48.01 -25.21 -13.97
CA SER A 268 -48.57 -24.06 -14.68
C SER A 268 -49.27 -23.11 -13.71
N MET A 269 -48.89 -21.83 -13.76
CA MET A 269 -49.39 -20.78 -12.88
C MET A 269 -50.08 -19.68 -13.70
N ARG A 270 -51.23 -19.23 -13.19
CA ARG A 270 -51.95 -18.05 -13.69
C ARG A 270 -52.12 -17.01 -12.57
N THR A 271 -51.87 -15.75 -12.91
CA THR A 271 -52.17 -14.58 -12.05
C THR A 271 -53.69 -14.47 -11.81
N PRO A 272 -54.15 -14.04 -10.62
CA PRO A 272 -55.57 -13.76 -10.40
C PRO A 272 -56.12 -12.68 -11.35
#